data_AF-A0A3A4JHG0-F1
#
_entry.id   AF-A0A3A4JHG0-F1
#
_cell.length_a   1.000
_cell.length_b   1.000
_cell.length_c   1.000
_cell.angle_alpha   90.00
_cell.angle_beta   90.00
_cell.angle_gamma   90.00
#
_symmetry.space_group_name_H-M   'P 1'
#
loop_
_entity.id
_entity.type
_entity.pdbx_description
1 polymer ?
#
loop_
_entity_poly.entity_id
_entity_poly.type
_entity_poly.pdbx_seq_one_letter_code
_entity_poly.pdbx_strand_id
1 'polypeptide(L)' 'MEADSAKLFAAALAIAIGGFGPAFAIGKLAAKAMEAIGRNPEAAGKIQVPMLIAMAFAEAIAVYALVVALIIKFV' A
#
# COMPACT_ATOMS: atom_id res chain seq x y z
N MET A 1 -19.11 14.73 21.50
CA MET A 1 -18.70 14.37 20.12
C MET A 1 -19.85 13.57 19.55
N GLU A 2 -20.50 14.04 18.48
CA GLU A 2 -21.56 13.24 17.85
C GLU A 2 -20.95 11.97 17.25
N ALA A 3 -21.68 10.86 17.31
CA ALA A 3 -21.18 9.54 16.90
C ALA A 3 -20.65 9.54 15.45
N ASP A 4 -21.23 10.36 14.58
CA ASP A 4 -20.81 10.51 13.18
C ASP A 4 -19.43 11.16 13.04
N SER A 5 -19.13 12.18 13.86
CA SER A 5 -17.80 12.79 13.86
C SER A 5 -16.73 11.80 14.32
N ALA A 6 -17.07 10.92 15.27
CA ALA A 6 -16.19 9.86 15.73
C ALA A 6 -15.91 8.82 14.63
N LYS A 7 -16.96 8.37 13.92
CA LYS A 7 -16.84 7.43 12.79
C LYS A 7 -15.97 8.00 11.67
N LEU A 8 -16.17 9.26 11.29
CA LEU A 8 -15.38 9.91 10.24
C LEU A 8 -13.89 9.99 10.62
N PHE A 9 -13.59 10.37 11.86
CA PHE A 9 -12.21 10.44 12.34
C PHE A 9 -11.56 9.06 12.40
N ALA A 10 -12.27 8.05 12.91
CA ALA A 10 -11.77 6.67 12.96
C ALA A 10 -11.50 6.08 11.57
N ALA A 11 -12.39 6.33 10.59
CA ALA A 11 -12.20 5.89 9.21
C ALA A 11 -10.97 6.54 8.56
N ALA A 12 -10.77 7.86 8.78
CA ALA A 12 -9.60 8.57 8.29
C ALA A 12 -8.30 8.01 8.90
N LEU A 13 -8.30 7.72 10.21
CA LEU A 13 -7.16 7.17 10.91
C LEU A 13 -6.82 5.75 10.43
N ALA A 14 -7.84 4.92 10.19
CA ALA A 14 -7.67 3.56 9.67
C ALA A 14 -6.95 3.56 8.31
N ILE A 15 -7.35 4.44 7.39
CA ILE A 15 -6.66 4.61 6.10
C ILE A 15 -5.24 5.15 6.29
N ALA A 16 -5.07 6.20 7.08
CA ALA A 16 -3.77 6.86 7.22
C ALA A 16 -2.71 5.92 7.77
N ILE A 17 -3.05 5.15 8.82
CA ILE A 17 -2.14 4.19 9.44
C ILE A 17 -1.98 2.96 8.55
N GLY A 18 -3.09 2.40 8.04
CA GLY A 18 -3.08 1.18 7.26
C GLY A 18 -2.44 1.33 5.87
N GLY A 19 -2.46 2.53 5.28
CA GLY A 19 -1.81 2.83 4.00
C GLY A 19 -0.32 3.13 4.12
N PHE A 20 0.18 3.53 5.29
CA PHE A 20 1.58 3.92 5.48
C PHE A 20 2.56 2.77 5.24
N GLY A 21 2.27 1.59 5.82
CA GLY A 21 3.11 0.40 5.66
C GLY A 21 3.27 -0.03 4.19
N PRO A 22 2.16 -0.22 3.45
CA PRO A 22 2.17 -0.51 2.02
C PRO A 22 2.91 0.54 1.20
N ALA A 23 2.64 1.83 1.42
CA ALA A 23 3.33 2.91 0.70
C ALA A 23 4.86 2.84 0.90
N PHE A 24 5.30 2.61 2.13
CA PHE A 24 6.73 2.45 2.42
C PHE A 24 7.33 1.20 1.78
N ALA A 25 6.62 0.05 1.86
CA ALA A 25 7.06 -1.20 1.26
C ALA A 25 7.18 -1.10 -0.27
N ILE A 26 6.16 -0.54 -0.93
CA ILE A 26 6.14 -0.34 -2.39
C ILE A 26 7.26 0.61 -2.81
N GLY A 27 7.44 1.73 -2.10
CA GLY A 27 8.54 2.66 -2.38
C GLY A 27 9.91 1.99 -2.32
N LYS A 28 10.14 1.14 -1.29
CA LYS A 28 11.39 0.40 -1.14
C LYS A 28 11.57 -0.68 -2.22
N LEU A 29 10.51 -1.41 -2.56
CA LEU A 29 10.52 -2.41 -3.64
C LEU A 29 10.85 -1.77 -4.99
N ALA A 30 10.19 -0.65 -5.31
CA ALA A 30 10.42 0.11 -6.53
C ALA A 30 11.87 0.60 -6.61
N ALA A 31 12.38 1.24 -5.55
CA ALA A 31 13.74 1.75 -5.51
C ALA A 31 14.77 0.63 -5.75
N LYS A 32 14.59 -0.53 -5.10
CA LYS A 32 15.51 -1.67 -5.27
C LYS A 32 15.44 -2.29 -6.65
N ALA A 33 14.25 -2.37 -7.25
CA ALA A 33 14.12 -2.80 -8.64
C ALA A 33 14.83 -1.84 -9.60
N MET A 34 14.67 -0.51 -9.42
CA MET A 34 15.34 0.48 -10.25
C MET A 34 16.87 0.44 -10.08
N GLU A 35 17.38 0.28 -8.85
CA GLU A 35 18.82 0.08 -8.61
C GLU A 35 19.35 -1.17 -9.31
N ALA A 36 18.61 -2.29 -9.26
CA ALA A 36 19.01 -3.54 -9.91
C ALA A 36 19.00 -3.43 -11.45
N ILE A 37 17.98 -2.78 -12.01
CA ILE A 37 17.88 -2.51 -13.45
C ILE A 37 18.99 -1.55 -13.91
N GLY A 38 19.27 -0.50 -13.15
CA GLY A 38 20.36 0.43 -13.46
C GLY A 38 21.74 -0.23 -13.47
N ARG A 39 21.96 -1.27 -12.64
CA ARG A 39 23.19 -2.07 -12.63
C ARG A 39 23.26 -3.08 -13.78
N ASN A 40 22.13 -3.64 -14.18
CA ASN A 40 22.04 -4.57 -15.30
C ASN A 40 20.76 -4.33 -16.12
N PRO A 41 20.83 -3.51 -17.19
CA PRO A 41 19.66 -3.19 -18.01
C PRO A 41 19.00 -4.40 -18.67
N GLU A 42 19.77 -5.43 -19.00
CA GLU A 42 19.25 -6.67 -19.61
C GLU A 42 18.37 -7.48 -18.65
N ALA A 43 18.48 -7.25 -17.34
CA ALA A 43 17.65 -7.90 -16.33
C ALA A 43 16.25 -7.27 -16.18
N ALA A 44 15.95 -6.15 -16.84
CA ALA A 44 14.69 -5.42 -16.68
C ALA A 44 13.44 -6.30 -16.82
N GLY A 45 13.37 -7.09 -17.89
CA GLY A 45 12.23 -7.99 -18.12
C GLY A 45 12.10 -9.09 -17.05
N LYS A 46 13.21 -9.52 -16.46
CA LYS A 46 13.24 -10.53 -15.39
C LYS A 46 12.85 -9.97 -14.02
N ILE A 47 13.04 -8.67 -13.81
CA ILE A 47 12.75 -7.97 -12.53
C ILE A 47 11.31 -7.49 -12.48
N GLN A 48 10.76 -7.02 -13.61
CA GLN A 48 9.47 -6.33 -13.64
C GLN A 48 8.32 -7.17 -13.07
N VAL A 49 8.18 -8.43 -13.50
CA VAL A 49 7.07 -9.29 -13.06
C VAL A 49 7.18 -9.64 -11.56
N PRO A 50 8.33 -10.14 -11.05
CA PRO A 50 8.49 -10.35 -9.61
C PRO A 50 8.26 -9.09 -8.76
N MET A 51 8.75 -7.93 -9.23
CA MET A 51 8.53 -6.64 -8.56
C MET A 51 7.03 -6.33 -8.43
N LEU A 52 6.27 -6.43 -9.53
CA LEU A 52 4.83 -6.16 -9.53
C LEU A 52 4.07 -7.13 -8.61
N ILE A 53 4.45 -8.41 -8.59
CA ILE A 53 3.84 -9.40 -7.69
C ILE A 53 4.09 -9.01 -6.23
N ALA A 54 5.33 -8.66 -5.88
CA ALA A 54 5.67 -8.23 -4.52
C ALA A 54 4.91 -6.94 -4.12
N MET A 55 4.79 -5.98 -5.04
CA MET A 55 4.00 -4.76 -4.83
C MET A 55 2.52 -5.07 -4.65
N ALA A 56 1.94 -5.98 -5.42
CA ALA A 56 0.54 -6.37 -5.29
C ALA A 56 0.25 -7.01 -3.92
N PHE A 57 1.17 -7.83 -3.40
CA PHE A 57 1.04 -8.36 -2.04
C PHE A 57 1.15 -7.28 -0.97
N ALA A 58 2.02 -6.28 -1.15
CA ALA A 58 2.09 -5.13 -0.26
C ALA A 58 0.80 -4.30 -0.30
N GLU A 59 0.25 -4.08 -1.50
CA GLU A 59 -1.00 -3.33 -1.72
C GLU A 59 -2.22 -4.02 -1.09
N ALA A 60 -2.25 -5.35 -1.03
CA ALA A 60 -3.33 -6.10 -0.38
C ALA A 60 -3.57 -5.66 1.08
N ILE A 61 -2.51 -5.24 1.79
CA ILE A 61 -2.61 -4.71 3.15
C ILE A 61 -3.34 -3.35 3.16
N ALA A 62 -3.08 -2.48 2.18
CA ALA A 62 -3.79 -1.21 2.04
C ALA A 62 -5.27 -1.44 1.71
N VAL A 63 -5.58 -2.45 0.90
CA VAL A 63 -6.96 -2.84 0.59
C VAL A 63 -7.71 -3.28 1.85
N TYR A 64 -7.09 -4.03 2.75
CA TYR A 64 -7.72 -4.38 4.03
C TYR A 64 -8.01 -3.13 4.89
N ALA A 65 -7.08 -2.16 4.93
CA ALA A 65 -7.32 -0.90 5.63
C ALA A 65 -8.49 -0.11 5.01
N LEU A 66 -8.58 -0.10 3.67
CA LEU A 66 -9.70 0.49 2.94
C LEU A 66 -11.03 -0.16 3.30
N VAL A 67 -11.08 -1.50 3.29
CA VAL A 67 -12.29 -2.25 3.67
C VAL A 67 -12.73 -1.89 5.09
N VAL A 68 -11.81 -1.86 6.06
CA VAL A 68 -12.12 -1.48 7.45
C VAL A 68 -12.62 -0.04 7.54
N ALA A 69 -12.01 0.90 6.84
CA ALA A 69 -12.45 2.30 6.84
C ALA A 69 -13.85 2.48 6.24
N LEU A 70 -14.17 1.73 5.18
CA LEU A 70 -15.51 1.70 4.59
C LEU A 70 -16.54 1.12 5.55
N ILE A 71 -16.20 0.04 6.25
CA ILE A 71 -17.07 -0.54 7.28
C ILE A 71 -17.34 0.48 8.39
N ILE A 72 -16.32 1.16 8.92
CA ILE A 72 -16.49 2.19 9.96
C ILE A 72 -17.40 3.34 9.48
N LYS A 73 -17.32 3.71 8.20
CA LYS A 73 -18.07 4.83 7.64
C LYS A 73 -19.54 4.48 7.38
N PHE A 74 -19.82 3.27 6.90
CA PHE A 74 -21.15 2.93 6.35
C PHE A 74 -21.94 1.95 7.20
N VAL A 75 -21.32 1.29 8.18
CA VAL A 75 -21.95 0.37 9.13
C VAL A 75 -21.93 1.02 10.51
#